data_AF-A0A7Y3DJ03-F1
#
_entry.id   AF-A0A7Y3DJ03-F1
#
_cell.length_a   1.000
_cell.length_b   1.000
_cell.length_c   1.000
_cell.angle_alpha   90.00
_cell.angle_beta   90.00
_cell.angle_gamma   90.00
#
_symmetry.space_group_name_H-M   'P 1'
#
loop_
_entity.id
_entity.type
_entity.pdbx_description
1 polymer ?
#
loop_
_entity_poly.entity_id
_entity_poly.type
_entity_poly.pdbx_seq_one_letter_code
_entity_poly.pdbx_strand_id
1 'polypeptide(L)'
;MPTRSDRGFTLIELMIVVLIVAILIAIAIPTFLGQRKEAEDSAAKSNLRNALTTEKAFYAGGASAYTDDLDLLSAIEPSLFNVTGASPAVNTFDPVVVTIDGTGQAVCIVAQTPRGEFLAIWEGQTAGTQYGRHSSNPFTGCNAAGPPAVGTWTSNSW
;
A
#
# COMPACT_ATOMS: atom_id res chain seq x y z
N MET A 1 50.75 -8.70 41.70
CA MET A 1 49.92 -7.70 40.98
C MET A 1 49.70 -8.23 39.57
N PRO A 2 48.49 -8.09 39.00
CA PRO A 2 47.99 -8.96 37.93
C PRO A 2 48.74 -8.75 36.61
N THR A 3 49.08 -9.85 35.94
CA THR A 3 49.66 -9.85 34.60
C THR A 3 48.56 -9.58 33.58
N ARG A 4 48.55 -8.38 33.01
CA ARG A 4 47.62 -8.01 31.95
C ARG A 4 48.10 -8.61 30.64
N SER A 5 47.51 -9.72 30.24
CA SER A 5 47.69 -10.29 28.90
C SER A 5 46.92 -9.43 27.89
N ASP A 6 47.53 -8.32 27.44
CA ASP A 6 47.03 -7.57 26.29
C ASP A 6 47.24 -8.43 25.03
N ARG A 7 46.22 -9.22 24.69
CA ARG A 7 46.13 -9.92 23.40
C ARG A 7 45.81 -8.88 22.33
N GLY A 8 46.83 -8.45 21.59
CA GLY A 8 46.67 -7.59 20.43
C GLY A 8 45.93 -8.32 19.31
N PHE A 9 44.90 -7.68 18.76
CA PHE A 9 44.18 -8.14 17.57
C PHE A 9 45.13 -8.16 16.38
N THR A 10 45.17 -9.25 15.60
CA THR A 10 46.08 -9.31 14.46
C THR A 10 45.48 -8.56 13.26
N LEU A 11 46.30 -7.85 12.48
CA LEU A 11 45.83 -7.15 11.26
C LEU A 11 45.22 -8.13 10.24
N ILE A 12 45.74 -9.36 10.18
CA ILE A 12 45.24 -10.40 9.30
C ILE A 12 43.85 -10.89 9.71
N GLU A 13 43.57 -10.95 11.00
CA GLU A 13 42.26 -11.34 11.56
C GLU A 13 41.19 -10.31 11.22
N LEU A 14 41.54 -9.02 11.30
CA LEU A 14 40.64 -7.95 10.84
C LEU A 14 40.42 -7.97 9.32
N MET A 15 41.46 -8.30 8.54
CA MET A 15 41.37 -8.41 7.07
C MET A 15 40.41 -9.54 6.62
N ILE A 16 40.49 -10.71 7.24
CA ILE A 16 39.61 -11.84 6.91
C ILE A 16 38.16 -11.51 7.29
N VAL A 17 37.95 -10.84 8.42
CA VAL A 17 36.60 -10.46 8.88
C VAL A 17 35.92 -9.51 7.88
N VAL A 18 36.61 -8.45 7.43
CA VAL A 18 36.02 -7.52 6.45
C VAL A 18 35.78 -8.19 5.11
N LEU A 19 36.62 -9.16 4.72
CA LEU A 19 36.42 -9.96 3.50
C LEU A 19 35.16 -10.83 3.58
N ILE A 20 34.93 -11.51 4.70
CA ILE A 20 33.73 -12.33 4.89
C ILE A 20 32.48 -11.44 4.93
N VAL A 21 32.51 -10.33 5.67
CA VAL A 21 31.39 -9.37 5.74
C VAL A 21 31.06 -8.81 4.35
N ALA A 22 32.06 -8.50 3.53
CA ALA A 22 31.85 -8.03 2.16
C ALA A 22 31.11 -9.07 1.29
N ILE A 23 31.45 -10.36 1.41
CA ILE A 23 30.77 -11.44 0.68
C ILE A 23 29.31 -11.59 1.15
N LEU A 24 29.08 -11.53 2.47
CA LEU A 24 27.72 -11.61 3.03
C LEU A 24 26.84 -10.46 2.56
N ILE A 25 27.35 -9.22 2.60
CA ILE A 25 26.63 -8.03 2.18
C ILE A 25 26.28 -8.08 0.68
N ALA A 26 27.20 -8.57 -0.16
CA ALA A 26 26.97 -8.68 -1.61
C ALA A 26 25.74 -9.51 -1.97
N ILE A 27 25.41 -10.54 -1.17
CA ILE A 27 24.23 -11.40 -1.37
C ILE A 27 23.01 -10.86 -0.58
N ALA A 28 23.24 -10.34 0.62
CA ALA A 28 22.18 -9.89 1.52
C ALA A 28 21.45 -8.62 1.04
N ILE A 29 22.17 -7.63 0.49
CA ILE A 29 21.55 -6.38 0.01
C ILE A 29 20.50 -6.61 -1.10
N PRO A 30 20.82 -7.27 -2.23
CA PRO A 30 19.86 -7.41 -3.32
C PRO A 30 18.63 -8.23 -2.91
N THR A 31 18.81 -9.26 -2.08
CA THR A 31 17.72 -10.10 -1.58
C THR A 31 16.82 -9.33 -0.61
N PHE A 32 17.40 -8.59 0.34
CA PHE A 32 16.66 -7.75 1.28
C PHE A 32 15.83 -6.67 0.58
N LEU A 33 16.40 -6.01 -0.45
CA LEU A 33 15.67 -5.00 -1.22
C LEU A 33 14.49 -5.59 -2.01
N GLY A 34 14.62 -6.83 -2.52
CA GLY A 34 13.51 -7.54 -3.17
C GLY A 34 12.38 -7.86 -2.20
N GLN A 35 12.73 -8.47 -1.05
CA GLN A 35 11.77 -8.83 0.00
C GLN A 35 11.04 -7.61 0.56
N ARG A 36 11.74 -6.49 0.74
CA ARG A 36 11.13 -5.23 1.18
C ARG A 36 10.05 -4.75 0.20
N LYS A 37 10.33 -4.74 -1.10
CA LYS A 37 9.35 -4.34 -2.13
C LYS A 37 8.13 -5.25 -2.17
N GLU A 38 8.31 -6.54 -1.93
CA GLU A 38 7.19 -7.50 -1.84
C GLU A 38 6.36 -7.29 -0.56
N ALA A 39 7.00 -7.01 0.56
CA ALA A 39 6.32 -6.67 1.81
C ALA A 39 5.51 -5.37 1.66
N GLU A 40 6.08 -4.35 1.01
CA GLU A 40 5.41 -3.09 0.71
C GLU A 40 4.23 -3.26 -0.28
N ASP A 41 4.35 -4.11 -1.31
CA ASP A 41 3.23 -4.46 -2.20
C ASP A 41 2.10 -5.20 -1.45
N SER A 42 2.46 -6.13 -0.57
CA SER A 42 1.51 -6.84 0.30
C SER A 42 0.81 -5.87 1.25
N ALA A 43 1.55 -4.93 1.84
CA ALA A 43 1.00 -3.89 2.70
C ALA A 43 0.01 -2.99 1.94
N ALA A 44 0.36 -2.54 0.73
CA ALA A 44 -0.54 -1.74 -0.12
C ALA A 44 -1.85 -2.49 -0.44
N LYS A 45 -1.77 -3.78 -0.80
CA LYS A 45 -2.94 -4.63 -1.01
C LYS A 45 -3.79 -4.77 0.25
N SER A 46 -3.16 -4.92 1.41
CA SER A 46 -3.87 -5.05 2.69
C SER A 46 -4.57 -3.74 3.05
N ASN A 47 -3.90 -2.60 2.89
CA ASN A 47 -4.46 -1.29 3.19
C ASN A 47 -5.66 -0.98 2.28
N LEU A 48 -5.56 -1.30 0.99
CA LEU A 48 -6.68 -1.20 0.04
C LEU A 48 -7.90 -2.01 0.46
N ARG A 49 -7.69 -3.28 0.84
CA ARG A 49 -8.77 -4.16 1.31
C ARG A 49 -9.36 -3.68 2.63
N ASN A 50 -8.53 -3.16 3.51
CA ASN A 50 -8.99 -2.59 4.77
C ASN A 50 -9.89 -1.38 4.48
N ALA A 51 -9.46 -0.46 3.61
CA ALA A 51 -10.27 0.72 3.23
C ALA A 51 -11.63 0.32 2.67
N LEU A 52 -11.67 -0.67 1.77
CA LEU A 52 -12.92 -1.23 1.26
C LEU A 52 -13.80 -1.80 2.37
N THR A 53 -13.19 -2.49 3.34
CA THR A 53 -13.92 -3.08 4.47
C THR A 53 -14.51 -2.01 5.36
N THR A 54 -13.79 -0.92 5.61
CA THR A 54 -14.27 0.25 6.37
C THR A 54 -15.44 0.93 5.67
N GLU A 55 -15.34 1.16 4.36
CA GLU A 55 -16.45 1.69 3.55
C GLU A 55 -17.70 0.80 3.64
N LYS A 56 -17.50 -0.52 3.51
CA LYS A 56 -18.59 -1.50 3.63
C LYS A 56 -19.18 -1.52 5.04
N ALA A 57 -18.36 -1.39 6.07
CA ALA A 57 -18.81 -1.32 7.46
C ALA A 57 -19.61 -0.04 7.71
N PHE A 58 -19.17 1.10 7.18
CA PHE A 58 -19.90 2.37 7.25
C PHE A 58 -21.28 2.25 6.59
N TYR A 59 -21.32 1.70 5.39
CA TYR A 59 -22.58 1.45 4.67
C TYR A 59 -23.48 0.45 5.42
N ALA A 60 -22.93 -0.65 5.93
CA ALA A 60 -23.67 -1.63 6.73
C ALA A 60 -24.20 -1.07 8.06
N GLY A 61 -23.55 -0.02 8.60
CA GLY A 61 -23.99 0.71 9.79
C GLY A 61 -25.24 1.58 9.58
N GLY A 62 -25.79 1.62 8.37
CA GLY A 62 -27.03 2.34 8.04
C GLY A 62 -26.82 3.59 7.20
N ALA A 63 -25.59 3.88 6.75
CA ALA A 63 -25.36 4.94 5.78
C ALA A 63 -26.00 4.57 4.42
N SER A 64 -26.55 5.57 3.72
CA SER A 64 -27.15 5.38 2.39
C SER A 64 -26.16 5.67 1.25
N ALA A 65 -24.94 6.06 1.59
CA ALA A 65 -23.87 6.43 0.65
C ALA A 65 -22.51 6.06 1.23
N TYR A 66 -21.54 5.80 0.36
CA TYR A 66 -20.12 5.78 0.71
C TYR A 66 -19.63 7.19 1.05
N THR A 67 -18.50 7.29 1.72
CA THR A 67 -17.96 8.58 2.16
C THR A 67 -16.48 8.70 1.83
N ASP A 68 -16.02 9.91 1.56
CA ASP A 68 -14.59 10.26 1.53
C ASP A 68 -14.19 11.09 2.76
N ASP A 69 -15.09 11.20 3.75
CA ASP A 69 -14.84 11.87 5.01
C ASP A 69 -13.94 11.02 5.90
N LEU A 70 -12.70 11.48 6.04
CA LEU A 70 -11.65 10.81 6.79
C LEU A 70 -11.97 10.72 8.30
N ASP A 71 -12.75 11.65 8.84
CA ASP A 71 -13.12 11.62 10.27
C ASP A 71 -14.12 10.50 10.54
N LEU A 72 -15.07 10.28 9.62
CA LEU A 72 -16.03 9.18 9.72
C LEU A 72 -15.36 7.82 9.53
N LEU A 73 -14.41 7.71 8.60
CA LEU A 73 -13.72 6.46 8.34
C LEU A 73 -12.69 6.11 9.42
N SER A 74 -11.96 7.10 9.94
CA SER A 74 -11.00 6.91 11.04
C SER A 74 -11.68 6.59 12.37
N ALA A 75 -12.96 6.95 12.55
CA ALA A 75 -13.75 6.52 13.69
C ALA A 75 -14.06 5.00 13.65
N ILE A 76 -14.14 4.40 12.46
CA ILE A 76 -14.37 2.97 12.29
C ILE A 76 -13.03 2.21 12.33
N GLU A 77 -12.04 2.68 11.57
CA GLU A 77 -10.71 2.08 11.51
C GLU A 77 -9.63 3.16 11.65
N PRO A 78 -9.15 3.45 12.87
CA PRO A 78 -8.17 4.51 13.12
C PRO A 78 -6.78 4.17 12.59
N SER A 79 -6.52 2.88 12.33
CA SER A 79 -5.24 2.38 11.81
C SER A 79 -5.02 2.65 10.32
N LEU A 80 -6.05 3.15 9.63
CA LEU A 80 -6.17 3.09 8.18
C LEU A 80 -5.77 4.38 7.45
N PHE A 81 -5.66 5.52 8.16
CA PHE A 81 -5.61 6.81 7.51
C PHE A 81 -4.35 7.63 7.79
N ASN A 82 -3.61 7.91 6.72
CA ASN A 82 -2.67 9.01 6.61
C ASN A 82 -2.86 9.72 5.25
N VAL A 83 -4.08 10.18 4.96
CA VAL A 83 -4.41 10.83 3.68
C VAL A 83 -4.65 12.31 3.91
N THR A 84 -3.74 13.16 3.45
CA THR A 84 -3.99 14.59 3.28
C THR A 84 -4.97 14.78 2.12
N GLY A 85 -6.05 15.51 2.35
CA GLY A 85 -7.19 15.60 1.44
C GLY A 85 -6.92 16.11 0.02
N ALA A 86 -7.95 15.91 -0.81
CA ALA A 86 -8.21 16.47 -2.15
C ALA A 86 -7.40 15.93 -3.35
N SER A 87 -8.11 15.17 -4.20
CA SER A 87 -7.93 15.07 -5.67
C SER A 87 -6.71 14.27 -6.19
N PRO A 88 -6.75 13.67 -7.40
CA PRO A 88 -5.97 12.49 -7.81
C PRO A 88 -4.53 12.81 -8.26
N ALA A 89 -3.83 13.69 -7.56
CA ALA A 89 -2.41 13.95 -7.77
C ALA A 89 -1.55 13.10 -6.81
N VAL A 90 -1.66 11.78 -6.95
CA VAL A 90 -0.89 10.80 -6.16
C VAL A 90 0.55 10.78 -6.65
N ASN A 91 1.41 11.60 -6.04
CA ASN A 91 2.87 11.56 -6.22
C ASN A 91 3.61 11.18 -4.92
N THR A 92 2.88 10.78 -3.89
CA THR A 92 3.47 10.29 -2.63
C THR A 92 3.23 8.80 -2.54
N PHE A 93 4.32 8.03 -2.52
CA PHE A 93 4.28 6.64 -2.09
C PHE A 93 3.63 6.61 -0.70
N ASP A 94 2.63 5.75 -0.51
CA ASP A 94 2.05 5.39 0.79
C ASP A 94 0.97 6.32 1.41
N PRO A 95 0.03 6.85 0.62
CA PRO A 95 -1.36 6.83 1.08
C PRO A 95 -2.30 6.12 0.11
N VAL A 96 -3.13 5.25 0.67
CA VAL A 96 -4.36 4.79 -0.01
C VAL A 96 -5.25 6.00 -0.22
N VAL A 97 -5.65 6.27 -1.45
CA VAL A 97 -6.59 7.36 -1.75
C VAL A 97 -7.97 6.76 -1.93
N VAL A 98 -8.92 7.24 -1.13
CA VAL A 98 -10.35 6.94 -1.24
C VAL A 98 -11.03 8.12 -1.93
N THR A 99 -11.90 7.86 -2.89
CA THR A 99 -12.69 8.87 -3.56
C THR A 99 -14.06 8.29 -3.86
N ILE A 100 -15.12 9.06 -3.64
CA ILE A 100 -16.48 8.65 -3.95
C ILE A 100 -16.95 9.26 -5.27
N ASP A 101 -17.94 8.64 -5.89
CA ASP A 101 -18.65 9.30 -6.97
C ASP A 101 -19.55 10.43 -6.42
N GLY A 102 -19.97 11.36 -7.28
CA GLY A 102 -20.78 12.51 -6.86
C GLY A 102 -22.16 12.17 -6.28
N THR A 103 -22.61 10.90 -6.38
CA THR A 103 -23.87 10.41 -5.80
C THR A 103 -23.66 9.53 -4.56
N GLY A 104 -22.41 9.17 -4.22
CA GLY A 104 -22.07 8.30 -3.09
C GLY A 104 -22.47 6.82 -3.27
N GLN A 105 -22.78 6.41 -4.50
CA GLN A 105 -23.16 5.04 -4.86
C GLN A 105 -21.96 4.15 -5.22
N ALA A 106 -20.79 4.73 -5.45
CA ALA A 106 -19.56 4.01 -5.67
C ALA A 106 -18.38 4.68 -4.97
N VAL A 107 -17.42 3.83 -4.59
CA VAL A 107 -16.14 4.24 -4.03
C VAL A 107 -15.00 3.68 -4.87
N CYS A 108 -14.01 4.53 -5.09
CA CYS A 108 -12.82 4.29 -5.86
C CYS A 108 -11.62 4.41 -4.92
N ILE A 109 -10.86 3.34 -4.80
CA ILE A 109 -9.75 3.25 -3.87
C ILE A 109 -8.49 2.91 -4.65
N VAL A 110 -7.43 3.68 -4.51
CA VAL A 110 -6.17 3.48 -5.23
C VAL A 110 -4.95 3.56 -4.33
N ALA A 111 -3.98 2.70 -4.57
CA ALA A 111 -2.67 2.75 -3.93
C ALA A 111 -1.57 2.53 -4.98
N GLN A 112 -0.45 3.22 -4.81
CA GLN A 112 0.73 3.06 -5.67
C GLN A 112 1.73 2.09 -5.02
N THR A 113 2.20 1.11 -5.78
CA THR A 113 3.22 0.16 -5.33
C THR A 113 4.62 0.79 -5.47
N PRO A 114 5.64 0.28 -4.73
CA PRO A 114 7.04 0.71 -4.90
C PRO A 114 7.60 0.44 -6.30
N ARG A 115 6.89 -0.36 -7.11
CA ARG A 115 7.24 -0.66 -8.51
C ARG A 115 6.67 0.37 -9.49
N GLY A 116 5.89 1.34 -9.00
CA GLY A 116 5.28 2.40 -9.81
C GLY A 116 3.94 2.00 -10.44
N GLU A 117 3.36 0.88 -10.05
CA GLU A 117 2.05 0.44 -10.52
C GLU A 117 0.96 0.90 -9.56
N PHE A 118 -0.26 1.02 -10.08
CA PHE A 118 -1.43 1.41 -9.31
C PHE A 118 -2.33 0.19 -9.13
N LEU A 119 -2.60 -0.13 -7.87
CA LEU A 119 -3.61 -1.10 -7.48
C LEU A 119 -4.89 -0.33 -7.21
N ALA A 120 -5.98 -0.75 -7.82
CA ALA A 120 -7.24 -0.03 -7.79
C ALA A 120 -8.39 -0.97 -7.42
N ILE A 121 -9.29 -0.47 -6.57
CA ILE A 121 -10.56 -1.09 -6.23
C ILE A 121 -11.66 -0.12 -6.61
N TRP A 122 -12.65 -0.63 -7.32
CA TRP A 122 -13.92 0.05 -7.51
C TRP A 122 -15.00 -0.78 -6.82
N GLU A 123 -15.82 -0.15 -6.01
CA GLU A 123 -16.99 -0.77 -5.39
C GLU A 123 -18.21 0.06 -5.74
N GLY A 124 -19.22 -0.55 -6.34
CA GLY A 124 -20.53 0.06 -6.52
C GLY A 124 -21.59 -0.66 -5.70
N GLN A 125 -22.56 0.10 -5.16
CA GLN A 125 -23.68 -0.44 -4.39
C GLN A 125 -24.47 -1.54 -5.12
N THR A 126 -24.53 -1.49 -6.46
CA THR A 126 -25.30 -2.46 -7.27
C THR A 126 -24.44 -3.44 -8.05
N ALA A 127 -23.24 -3.05 -8.49
CA ALA A 127 -22.40 -3.90 -9.33
C ALA A 127 -21.28 -4.63 -8.56
N GLY A 128 -21.10 -4.35 -7.26
CA GLY A 128 -20.15 -5.01 -6.39
C GLY A 128 -18.69 -4.58 -6.61
N THR A 129 -17.76 -5.37 -6.08
CA THR A 129 -16.33 -5.06 -6.09
C THR A 129 -15.66 -5.47 -7.39
N GLN A 130 -14.84 -4.58 -7.94
CA GLN A 130 -13.94 -4.85 -9.04
C GLN A 130 -12.52 -4.41 -8.68
N TYR A 131 -11.56 -5.19 -9.13
CA TYR A 131 -10.15 -5.04 -8.85
C TYR A 131 -9.39 -4.80 -10.17
N GLY A 132 -8.40 -3.92 -10.13
CA GLY A 132 -7.60 -3.57 -11.29
C GLY A 132 -6.15 -3.29 -10.92
N ARG A 133 -5.25 -3.55 -11.86
CA ARG A 133 -3.83 -3.17 -11.77
C ARG A 133 -3.44 -2.40 -13.02
N HIS A 134 -2.90 -1.21 -12.83
CA HIS A 134 -2.71 -0.23 -13.91
C HIS A 134 -1.30 0.37 -13.85
N SER A 135 -0.78 0.80 -14.99
CA SER A 135 0.51 1.52 -15.09
C SER A 135 0.41 3.02 -14.76
N SER A 136 -0.81 3.52 -14.58
CA SER A 136 -1.13 4.90 -14.19
C SER A 136 -2.38 4.89 -13.33
N ASN A 137 -2.63 5.96 -12.57
CA ASN A 137 -3.85 6.08 -11.78
C ASN A 137 -5.08 5.98 -12.69
N PRO A 138 -5.94 4.94 -12.56
CA PRO A 138 -7.09 4.76 -13.45
C PRO A 138 -8.24 5.73 -13.13
N PHE A 139 -8.25 6.34 -11.95
CA PHE A 139 -9.33 7.22 -11.50
C PHE A 139 -9.02 8.69 -11.77
N THR A 140 -9.44 9.17 -12.94
CA THR A 140 -9.60 10.62 -13.23
C THR A 140 -10.91 11.18 -12.68
N GLY A 141 -11.80 10.29 -12.24
CA GLY A 141 -13.02 10.54 -11.50
C GLY A 141 -13.64 9.20 -11.09
N CYS A 142 -14.44 9.19 -10.01
CA CYS A 142 -15.20 8.01 -9.60
C CYS A 142 -16.60 8.06 -10.20
N ASN A 143 -17.08 6.94 -10.75
CA ASN A 143 -18.39 6.83 -11.41
C ASN A 143 -19.20 5.67 -10.80
N ALA A 144 -20.47 5.92 -10.49
CA ALA A 144 -21.41 4.92 -9.99
C ALA A 144 -21.76 3.82 -11.00
N ALA A 145 -21.68 4.11 -12.30
CA ALA A 145 -22.09 3.19 -13.36
C ALA A 145 -21.13 2.00 -13.57
N GLY A 146 -19.90 2.11 -13.09
CA GLY A 146 -18.88 1.09 -13.26
C GLY A 146 -17.46 1.63 -13.13
N PRO A 147 -16.46 0.74 -13.05
CA PRO A 147 -15.08 1.16 -13.05
C PRO A 147 -14.70 1.86 -14.37
N PRO A 148 -13.65 2.69 -14.36
CA PRO A 148 -13.14 3.32 -15.57
C PRO A 148 -12.84 2.30 -16.68
N ALA A 149 -13.14 2.64 -17.93
CA ALA A 149 -12.85 1.78 -19.09
C ALA A 149 -11.34 1.59 -19.37
N VAL A 150 -10.47 2.26 -18.60
CA VAL A 150 -9.01 2.11 -18.71
C VAL A 150 -8.54 0.84 -18.01
N GLY A 151 -7.81 0.00 -18.72
CA GLY A 151 -7.25 -1.25 -18.20
C GLY A 151 -8.28 -2.37 -18.01
N THR A 152 -7.84 -3.45 -17.37
CA THR A 152 -8.65 -4.65 -17.15
C THR A 152 -9.11 -4.72 -15.70
N TRP A 153 -10.41 -4.97 -15.52
CA TRP A 153 -11.04 -5.13 -14.22
C TRP A 153 -11.53 -6.56 -14.03
N THR A 154 -11.37 -7.09 -12.81
CA THR A 154 -11.79 -8.44 -12.46
C THR A 154 -12.62 -8.43 -11.19
N SER A 155 -13.62 -9.29 -11.08
CA SER A 155 -14.36 -9.51 -9.83
C SER A 155 -13.56 -10.33 -8.81
N ASN A 156 -12.59 -11.10 -9.28
CA ASN A 156 -11.66 -11.81 -8.43
C ASN A 156 -10.63 -10.82 -7.88
N SER A 157 -10.32 -10.94 -6.60
CA SER A 157 -9.18 -10.23 -6.02
C SER A 157 -7.87 -10.75 -6.63
N TRP A 158 -6.89 -9.87 -6.80
CA TRP A 158 -5.50 -10.22 -7.14
C TRP A 158 -4.90 -11.30 -6.25
#